data_AF-A0A523XXN4-F1
#
_entry.id   AF-A0A523XXN4-F1
#
_cell.length_a   1.000
_cell.length_b   1.000
_cell.length_c   1.000
_cell.angle_alpha   90.00
_cell.angle_beta   90.00
_cell.angle_gamma   90.00
#
_symmetry.space_group_name_H-M   'P 1'
#
loop_
_entity.id
_entity.type
_entity.pdbx_description
1 polymer ?
#
loop_
_entity_poly.entity_id
_entity_poly.type
_entity_poly.pdbx_seq_one_letter_code
_entity_poly.pdbx_strand_id
1 'polypeptide(L)'
;MAELTTLDLVGTITAALLTVMVLSYLLGDNLFFRLAVYLFIGVAAGYAGSIAWYNVIWPGLIDPLVSQGLAGIIQPSNIVTIIVPWLLIFLLLLKVSPATSRYGGLPLALLVGVGAAVVVGGAITGTLIPQSLAAMGTLTPSTLLPQAGEEVIVWFERIISAIILLLATVTTLMYFRFTARRSATGEVRRSKLERIAAVIGQVFIAITFGVMYAGALAATVVILVERIQFLRDVISSLLAG
;
A
#
# COMPACT_ATOMS: atom_id res chain seq x y z
N MET A 1 -20.52 28.37 16.90
CA MET A 1 -19.61 29.28 16.17
C MET A 1 -18.32 29.33 16.97
N ALA A 2 -17.43 28.36 16.77
CA ALA A 2 -16.09 28.47 17.33
C ALA A 2 -15.37 29.58 16.56
N GLU A 3 -14.67 30.48 17.24
CA GLU A 3 -13.80 31.44 16.57
C GLU A 3 -12.80 30.64 15.74
N LEU A 4 -13.00 30.60 14.41
CA LEU A 4 -12.01 30.05 13.51
C LEU A 4 -10.76 30.89 13.70
N THR A 5 -9.67 30.28 14.15
CA THR A 5 -8.40 30.99 14.21
C THR A 5 -8.05 31.42 12.78
N THR A 6 -7.31 32.51 12.63
CA THR A 6 -6.88 32.98 11.29
C THR A 6 -6.15 31.88 10.51
N LEU A 7 -5.47 30.99 11.22
CA LEU A 7 -4.83 29.80 10.67
C LEU A 7 -5.84 28.80 10.09
N ASP A 8 -6.92 28.50 10.80
CA ASP A 8 -7.97 27.58 10.35
C ASP A 8 -8.67 28.12 9.10
N LEU A 9 -8.91 29.42 9.04
CA LEU A 9 -9.51 30.08 7.88
C LEU A 9 -8.59 29.98 6.65
N VAL A 10 -7.30 30.33 6.81
CA VAL A 10 -6.31 30.23 5.71
C VAL A 10 -6.17 28.79 5.24
N GLY A 11 -6.12 27.83 6.16
CA GLY A 11 -6.06 26.40 5.85
C GLY A 11 -7.28 25.94 5.07
N THR A 12 -8.47 26.34 5.49
CA THR A 12 -9.75 26.01 4.83
C THR A 12 -9.82 26.58 3.42
N ILE A 13 -9.46 27.85 3.24
CA ILE A 13 -9.45 28.50 1.91
C ILE A 13 -8.43 27.84 1.00
N THR A 14 -7.23 27.53 1.51
CA THR A 14 -6.19 26.84 0.74
C THR A 14 -6.64 25.45 0.32
N ALA A 15 -7.26 24.69 1.23
CA ALA A 15 -7.82 23.37 0.92
C ALA A 15 -8.95 23.45 -0.12
N ALA A 16 -9.83 24.46 -0.03
CA ALA A 16 -10.88 24.70 -1.02
C ALA A 16 -10.32 25.04 -2.41
N LEU A 17 -9.34 25.95 -2.48
CA LEU A 17 -8.64 26.30 -3.71
C LEU A 17 -8.01 25.06 -4.36
N LEU A 18 -7.22 24.29 -3.59
CA LEU A 18 -6.57 23.08 -4.10
C LEU A 18 -7.59 22.02 -4.55
N THR A 19 -8.71 21.88 -3.84
CA THR A 19 -9.79 20.95 -4.23
C THR A 19 -10.40 21.36 -5.57
N VAL A 20 -10.69 22.65 -5.78
CA VAL A 20 -11.18 23.16 -7.07
C VAL A 20 -10.14 22.96 -8.18
N MET A 21 -8.86 23.24 -7.90
CA MET A 21 -7.78 23.03 -8.87
C MET A 21 -7.68 21.56 -9.29
N VAL A 22 -7.83 20.60 -8.38
CA VAL A 22 -7.85 19.17 -8.72
C VAL A 22 -9.10 18.80 -9.51
N LEU A 23 -10.28 19.23 -9.07
CA LEU A 23 -11.55 18.94 -9.76
C LEU A 23 -11.64 19.57 -11.16
N SER A 24 -10.87 20.61 -11.43
CA SER A 24 -10.79 21.24 -12.76
C SER A 24 -10.36 20.25 -13.86
N TYR A 25 -9.73 19.12 -13.49
CA TYR A 25 -9.43 18.02 -14.42
C TYR A 25 -10.67 17.48 -15.15
N LEU A 26 -11.86 17.61 -14.56
CA LEU A 26 -13.12 17.23 -15.21
C LEU A 26 -13.37 18.02 -16.51
N LEU A 27 -12.83 19.23 -16.61
CA LEU A 27 -12.88 20.09 -17.80
C LEU A 27 -11.73 19.83 -18.78
N GLY A 28 -10.88 18.83 -18.50
CA GLY A 28 -9.67 18.50 -19.26
C GLY A 28 -8.37 18.95 -18.58
N ASP A 29 -7.25 18.71 -19.25
CA ASP A 29 -5.91 19.05 -18.75
C ASP A 29 -5.63 20.55 -18.84
N ASN A 30 -5.82 21.25 -17.72
CA ASN A 30 -5.60 22.69 -17.60
C ASN A 30 -4.39 23.02 -16.71
N LEU A 31 -4.00 24.30 -16.67
CA LEU A 31 -2.86 24.77 -15.88
C LEU A 31 -3.07 24.56 -14.37
N PHE A 32 -4.29 24.83 -13.87
CA PHE A 32 -4.60 24.73 -12.45
C PHE A 32 -4.48 23.29 -11.94
N PHE A 33 -5.00 22.32 -12.69
CA PHE A 33 -4.84 20.90 -12.38
C PHE A 33 -3.36 20.50 -12.31
N ARG A 34 -2.56 20.86 -13.33
CA ARG A 34 -1.13 20.56 -13.37
C ARG A 34 -0.37 21.18 -12.20
N LEU A 35 -0.65 22.43 -11.87
CA LEU A 35 -0.06 23.11 -10.72
C LEU A 35 -0.38 22.39 -9.41
N ALA A 36 -1.63 22.00 -9.19
CA ALA A 36 -2.02 21.25 -8.00
C ALA A 36 -1.28 19.91 -7.92
N VAL A 37 -1.22 19.15 -9.03
CA VAL A 37 -0.52 17.86 -9.08
C VAL A 37 0.98 18.03 -8.81
N TYR A 38 1.65 19.00 -9.44
CA TYR A 38 3.08 19.26 -9.19
C TYR A 38 3.33 19.70 -7.75
N LEU A 39 2.45 20.52 -7.17
CA LEU A 39 2.54 20.89 -5.76
C LEU A 39 2.40 19.65 -4.86
N PHE A 40 1.38 18.81 -5.07
CA PHE A 40 1.17 17.61 -4.26
C PHE A 40 2.35 16.62 -4.38
N ILE A 41 2.85 16.39 -5.59
CA ILE A 41 4.02 15.54 -5.82
C ILE A 41 5.25 16.15 -5.15
N GLY A 42 5.45 17.46 -5.27
CA GLY A 42 6.57 18.18 -4.65
C GLY A 42 6.55 18.09 -3.12
N VAL A 43 5.38 18.30 -2.51
CA VAL A 43 5.20 18.17 -1.05
C VAL A 43 5.43 16.73 -0.60
N ALA A 44 4.89 15.74 -1.32
CA ALA A 44 5.10 14.33 -1.01
C ALA A 44 6.58 13.92 -1.11
N ALA A 45 7.26 14.33 -2.19
CA ALA A 45 8.69 14.08 -2.38
C ALA A 45 9.55 14.82 -1.35
N GLY A 46 9.19 16.06 -1.00
CA GLY A 46 9.86 16.84 0.03
C GLY A 46 9.73 16.23 1.41
N TYR A 47 8.52 15.76 1.78
CA TYR A 47 8.28 15.04 3.03
C TYR A 47 9.09 13.74 3.09
N ALA A 48 9.02 12.92 2.03
CA ALA A 48 9.80 11.69 1.94
C ALA A 48 11.31 11.96 1.99
N GLY A 49 11.78 13.01 1.32
CA GLY A 49 13.15 13.46 1.33
C GLY A 49 13.59 13.94 2.72
N SER A 50 12.75 14.66 3.44
CA SER A 50 13.00 15.08 4.83
C SER A 50 13.13 13.87 5.76
N ILE A 51 12.22 12.90 5.64
CA ILE A 51 12.33 11.64 6.40
C ILE A 51 13.64 10.94 6.08
N ALA A 52 13.99 10.78 4.79
CA ALA A 52 15.24 10.16 4.39
C ALA A 52 16.46 10.91 4.92
N TRP A 53 16.41 12.25 4.92
CA TRP A 53 17.47 13.08 5.46
C TRP A 53 17.69 12.83 6.96
N TYR A 54 16.65 12.99 7.77
CA TYR A 54 16.77 12.92 9.23
C TYR A 54 16.92 11.50 9.76
N ASN A 55 16.30 10.51 9.11
CA ASN A 55 16.28 9.13 9.63
C ASN A 55 17.32 8.23 8.98
N VAL A 56 17.89 8.59 7.83
CA VAL A 56 18.82 7.73 7.08
C VAL A 56 20.13 8.44 6.78
N ILE A 57 20.10 9.55 6.04
CA ILE A 57 21.32 10.21 5.55
C ILE A 57 22.11 10.81 6.71
N TRP A 58 21.47 11.62 7.55
CA TRP A 58 22.15 12.27 8.66
C TRP A 58 22.75 11.25 9.65
N PRO A 59 21.96 10.38 10.31
CA PRO A 59 22.50 9.43 11.28
C PRO A 59 23.37 8.33 10.65
N GLY A 60 23.10 7.94 9.41
CA GLY A 60 23.81 6.83 8.75
C GLY A 60 25.09 7.23 8.03
N LEU A 61 25.18 8.47 7.52
CA LEU A 61 26.31 8.90 6.69
C LEU A 61 27.10 10.07 7.28
N ILE A 62 26.41 11.05 7.88
CA ILE A 62 27.03 12.32 8.30
C ILE A 62 27.49 12.25 9.76
N ASP A 63 26.61 11.84 10.68
CA ASP A 63 26.89 11.79 12.11
C ASP A 63 28.12 10.92 12.46
N PRO A 64 28.33 9.73 11.86
CA PRO A 64 29.53 8.93 12.13
C PRO A 64 30.83 9.63 11.68
N LEU A 65 30.79 10.40 10.60
CA LEU A 65 31.96 11.16 10.11
C LEU A 65 32.30 12.34 11.04
N VAL A 66 31.27 13.03 11.53
CA VAL A 66 31.43 14.20 12.40
C VAL A 66 31.88 13.78 13.81
N SER A 67 31.28 12.72 14.36
CA SER A 67 31.54 12.27 15.73
C SER A 67 32.85 11.50 15.89
N GLN A 68 33.24 10.69 14.91
CA GLN A 68 34.42 9.81 15.01
C GLN A 68 35.66 10.34 14.29
N GLY A 69 35.49 11.38 13.45
CA GLY A 69 36.56 11.98 12.65
C GLY A 69 37.22 11.00 11.66
N LEU A 70 38.24 11.45 10.93
CA LEU A 70 38.93 10.63 9.91
C LEU A 70 39.61 9.38 10.49
N ALA A 71 39.99 9.42 11.77
CA ALA A 71 40.65 8.30 12.46
C ALA A 71 39.68 7.16 12.80
N GLY A 72 38.42 7.45 13.12
CA GLY A 72 37.40 6.44 13.42
C GLY A 72 36.88 5.69 12.18
N ILE A 73 37.08 6.24 10.98
CA ILE A 73 36.68 5.63 9.70
C ILE A 73 37.51 4.36 9.41
N ILE A 74 38.78 4.35 9.81
CA ILE A 74 39.74 3.27 9.48
C ILE A 74 39.59 2.08 10.44
N GLN A 75 38.79 2.20 11.51
CA GLN A 75 38.53 1.08 12.42
C GLN A 75 37.76 -0.04 11.71
N PRO A 76 38.21 -1.32 11.82
CA PRO A 76 37.60 -2.45 11.10
C PRO A 76 36.09 -2.62 11.32
N SER A 77 35.58 -2.26 12.50
CA SER A 77 34.15 -2.32 12.84
C SER A 77 33.30 -1.31 12.07
N ASN A 78 33.88 -0.20 11.63
CA ASN A 78 33.16 0.94 11.06
C ASN A 78 33.27 0.98 9.51
N ILE A 79 34.15 0.17 8.93
CA ILE A 79 34.34 0.04 7.47
C ILE A 79 33.02 -0.30 6.78
N VAL A 80 32.28 -1.29 7.28
CA VAL A 80 31.03 -1.73 6.62
C VAL A 80 29.94 -0.66 6.74
N THR A 81 29.83 0.00 7.89
CA THR A 81 28.75 0.96 8.17
C THR A 81 29.00 2.32 7.52
N ILE A 82 30.26 2.73 7.34
CA ILE A 82 30.63 4.04 6.81
C ILE A 82 31.12 3.91 5.36
N ILE A 83 32.15 3.10 5.11
CA ILE A 83 32.84 3.10 3.80
C ILE A 83 31.95 2.49 2.70
N VAL A 84 31.22 1.41 2.99
CA VAL A 84 30.38 0.77 1.96
C VAL A 84 29.27 1.69 1.44
N PRO A 85 28.45 2.35 2.29
CA PRO A 85 27.46 3.31 1.79
C PRO A 85 28.07 4.47 0.99
N TRP A 86 29.17 5.07 1.48
CA TRP A 86 29.85 6.15 0.77
C TRP A 86 30.44 5.70 -0.59
N LEU A 87 31.00 4.48 -0.66
CA LEU A 87 31.45 3.89 -1.92
C LEU A 87 30.30 3.66 -2.88
N LEU A 88 29.16 3.13 -2.40
CA LEU A 88 27.97 2.92 -3.23
C LEU A 88 27.40 4.24 -3.75
N ILE A 89 27.39 5.30 -2.93
CA ILE A 89 26.99 6.66 -3.36
C ILE A 89 27.95 7.16 -4.44
N PHE A 90 29.26 7.05 -4.22
CA PHE A 90 30.26 7.45 -5.21
C PHE A 90 30.07 6.70 -6.54
N LEU A 91 29.94 5.37 -6.50
CA LEU A 91 29.66 4.56 -7.69
C LEU A 91 28.35 4.97 -8.37
N LEU A 92 27.32 5.34 -7.61
CA LEU A 92 26.05 5.82 -8.15
C LEU A 92 26.22 7.17 -8.86
N LEU A 93 27.03 8.09 -8.32
CA LEU A 93 27.33 9.38 -8.94
C LEU A 93 28.04 9.23 -10.29
N LEU A 94 28.86 8.20 -10.48
CA LEU A 94 29.50 7.88 -11.77
C LEU A 94 28.48 7.61 -12.88
N LYS A 95 27.22 7.32 -12.54
CA LYS A 95 26.13 7.10 -13.51
C LYS A 95 25.65 8.38 -14.20
N VAL A 96 25.97 9.55 -13.67
CA VAL A 96 25.59 10.85 -14.27
C VAL A 96 26.25 11.04 -15.65
N SER A 97 27.43 10.46 -15.87
CA SER A 97 28.12 10.52 -17.16
C SER A 97 27.92 9.23 -17.97
N PRO A 98 27.61 9.32 -19.29
CA PRO A 98 27.51 8.14 -20.16
C PRO A 98 28.78 7.27 -20.17
N ALA A 99 29.96 7.88 -20.08
CA ALA A 99 31.25 7.19 -20.16
C ALA A 99 31.55 6.31 -18.93
N THR A 100 31.12 6.76 -17.75
CA THR A 100 31.38 6.09 -16.45
C THR A 100 30.18 5.28 -15.95
N SER A 101 29.09 5.26 -16.72
CA SER A 101 27.79 4.67 -16.35
C SER A 101 27.83 3.19 -15.97
N ARG A 102 28.78 2.41 -16.50
CA ARG A 102 28.95 0.98 -16.21
C ARG A 102 29.23 0.71 -14.72
N TYR A 103 29.94 1.61 -14.04
CA TYR A 103 30.35 1.43 -12.64
C TYR A 103 29.22 1.70 -11.65
N GLY A 104 28.19 2.46 -12.05
CA GLY A 104 26.97 2.69 -11.26
C GLY A 104 25.93 1.57 -11.36
N GLY A 105 26.25 0.46 -12.03
CA GLY A 105 25.34 -0.68 -12.16
C GLY A 105 25.03 -1.37 -10.83
N LEU A 106 26.05 -1.56 -9.98
CA LEU A 106 25.90 -2.25 -8.69
C LEU A 106 24.99 -1.49 -7.71
N PRO A 107 25.19 -0.18 -7.43
CA PRO A 107 24.27 0.58 -6.60
C PRO A 107 22.83 0.59 -7.14
N LEU A 108 22.65 0.67 -8.46
CA LEU A 108 21.31 0.62 -9.05
C LEU A 108 20.64 -0.75 -8.85
N ALA A 109 21.37 -1.83 -9.09
CA ALA A 109 20.87 -3.19 -8.87
C ALA A 109 20.47 -3.39 -7.41
N LEU A 110 21.25 -2.86 -6.48
CA LEU A 110 20.93 -2.88 -5.05
C LEU A 110 19.68 -2.05 -4.73
N LEU A 111 19.56 -0.83 -5.24
CA LEU A 111 18.36 0.01 -5.03
C LEU A 111 17.09 -0.67 -5.56
N VAL A 112 17.14 -1.25 -6.76
CA VAL A 112 16.00 -1.96 -7.35
C VAL A 112 15.69 -3.24 -6.57
N GLY A 113 16.72 -4.02 -6.21
CA GLY A 113 16.56 -5.26 -5.46
C GLY A 113 15.96 -5.03 -4.07
N VAL A 114 16.49 -4.05 -3.33
CA VAL A 114 15.95 -3.64 -2.03
C VAL A 114 14.54 -3.08 -2.20
N GLY A 115 14.29 -2.21 -3.18
CA GLY A 115 12.95 -1.67 -3.45
C GLY A 115 11.92 -2.76 -3.75
N ALA A 116 12.27 -3.74 -4.59
CA ALA A 116 11.43 -4.89 -4.87
C ALA A 116 11.20 -5.74 -3.60
N ALA A 117 12.25 -5.98 -2.81
CA ALA A 117 12.14 -6.71 -1.54
C ALA A 117 11.24 -5.99 -0.52
N VAL A 118 11.31 -4.65 -0.43
CA VAL A 118 10.43 -3.86 0.44
C VAL A 118 8.98 -3.93 -0.03
N VAL A 119 8.72 -3.83 -1.33
CA VAL A 119 7.35 -3.93 -1.87
C VAL A 119 6.77 -5.33 -1.65
N VAL A 120 7.51 -6.38 -2.01
CA VAL A 120 7.07 -7.77 -1.84
C VAL A 120 6.95 -8.12 -0.36
N GLY A 121 7.96 -7.81 0.44
CA GLY A 121 7.96 -8.04 1.88
C GLY A 121 6.83 -7.29 2.57
N GLY A 122 6.65 -6.01 2.25
CA GLY A 122 5.56 -5.17 2.77
C GLY A 122 4.18 -5.67 2.34
N ALA A 123 4.02 -6.18 1.12
CA ALA A 123 2.77 -6.82 0.71
C ALA A 123 2.51 -8.10 1.51
N ILE A 124 3.53 -8.95 1.73
CA ILE A 124 3.38 -10.19 2.49
C ILE A 124 3.03 -9.89 3.95
N THR A 125 3.81 -9.04 4.63
CA THR A 125 3.65 -8.77 6.06
C THR A 125 2.52 -7.79 6.36
N GLY A 126 2.25 -6.85 5.45
CA GLY A 126 1.20 -5.85 5.61
C GLY A 126 -0.18 -6.33 5.14
N THR A 127 -0.25 -7.33 4.25
CA THR A 127 -1.53 -7.82 3.72
C THR A 127 -1.69 -9.33 3.89
N LEU A 128 -0.90 -10.16 3.20
CA LEU A 128 -1.17 -11.60 3.08
C LEU A 128 -1.15 -12.31 4.44
N ILE A 129 -0.15 -12.04 5.29
CA ILE A 129 -0.04 -12.66 6.61
C ILE A 129 -1.21 -12.21 7.51
N PRO A 130 -1.46 -10.91 7.75
CA PRO A 130 -2.60 -10.48 8.56
C PRO A 130 -3.94 -11.00 8.03
N GLN A 131 -4.16 -11.00 6.71
CA GLN A 131 -5.39 -11.52 6.11
C GLN A 131 -5.54 -13.03 6.32
N SER A 132 -4.46 -13.81 6.19
CA SER A 132 -4.46 -15.24 6.49
C SER A 132 -4.72 -15.52 7.96
N LEU A 133 -4.11 -14.76 8.87
CA LEU A 133 -4.32 -14.90 10.32
C LEU A 133 -5.75 -14.52 10.71
N ALA A 134 -6.31 -13.46 10.12
CA ALA A 134 -7.70 -13.07 10.32
C ALA A 134 -8.65 -14.17 9.86
N ALA A 135 -8.42 -14.77 8.68
CA ALA A 135 -9.19 -15.91 8.19
C ALA A 135 -9.09 -17.11 9.15
N MET A 136 -7.90 -17.46 9.62
CA MET A 136 -7.71 -18.52 10.62
C MET A 136 -8.43 -18.22 11.95
N GLY A 137 -8.44 -16.95 12.37
CA GLY A 137 -9.09 -16.51 13.60
C GLY A 137 -10.59 -16.80 13.64
N THR A 138 -11.25 -16.84 12.48
CA THR A 138 -12.68 -17.18 12.36
C THR A 138 -13.02 -18.66 12.59
N LEU A 139 -12.00 -19.53 12.67
CA LEU A 139 -12.14 -20.98 12.85
C LEU A 139 -11.71 -21.43 14.25
N THR A 140 -11.68 -20.52 15.21
CA THR A 140 -11.24 -20.79 16.59
C THR A 140 -12.40 -21.28 17.47
N PRO A 141 -12.14 -22.08 18.53
CA PRO A 141 -13.21 -22.54 19.44
C PRO A 141 -14.02 -21.39 20.05
N SER A 142 -13.39 -20.26 20.35
CA SER A 142 -14.07 -19.05 20.84
C SER A 142 -14.98 -18.40 19.80
N THR A 143 -14.73 -18.62 18.50
CA THR A 143 -15.58 -18.09 17.41
C THR A 143 -16.70 -19.05 16.99
N LEU A 144 -16.57 -20.34 17.28
CA LEU A 144 -17.54 -21.37 16.88
C LEU A 144 -18.51 -21.76 18.02
N LEU A 145 -18.09 -21.60 19.28
CA LEU A 145 -18.94 -21.89 20.43
C LEU A 145 -19.87 -20.70 20.75
N PRO A 146 -21.10 -20.94 21.25
CA PRO A 146 -21.95 -19.88 21.76
C PRO A 146 -21.27 -19.16 22.93
N GLN A 147 -21.30 -17.83 22.92
CA GLN A 147 -20.78 -17.03 24.03
C GLN A 147 -21.87 -16.80 25.08
N ALA A 148 -21.48 -16.61 26.34
CA ALA A 148 -22.42 -16.38 27.43
C ALA A 148 -23.20 -15.06 27.20
N GLY A 149 -24.54 -15.15 27.12
CA GLY A 149 -25.42 -14.01 26.85
C GLY A 149 -25.57 -13.65 25.37
N GLU A 150 -25.01 -14.44 24.45
CA GLU A 150 -25.16 -14.24 23.00
C GLU A 150 -26.54 -14.71 22.52
N GLU A 151 -27.17 -13.92 21.66
CA GLU A 151 -28.39 -14.33 20.98
C GLU A 151 -28.11 -15.49 20.01
N VAL A 152 -29.02 -16.47 19.99
CA VAL A 152 -28.89 -17.69 19.17
C VAL A 152 -28.72 -17.35 17.67
N ILE A 153 -29.41 -16.32 17.18
CA ILE A 153 -29.34 -15.89 15.77
C ILE A 153 -27.93 -15.41 15.41
N VAL A 154 -27.32 -14.59 16.26
CA VAL A 154 -25.96 -14.05 16.05
C VAL A 154 -24.92 -15.17 16.01
N TRP A 155 -25.05 -16.15 16.90
CA TRP A 155 -24.21 -17.34 16.88
C TRP A 155 -24.37 -18.16 15.59
N PHE A 156 -25.61 -18.36 15.11
CA PHE A 156 -25.86 -19.05 13.85
C PHE A 156 -25.23 -18.32 12.65
N GLU A 157 -25.34 -16.98 12.58
CA GLU A 157 -24.72 -16.17 11.52
C GLU A 157 -23.19 -16.34 11.48
N ARG A 158 -22.54 -16.40 12.65
CA ARG A 158 -21.10 -16.65 12.76
C ARG A 158 -20.70 -18.02 12.24
N ILE A 159 -21.46 -19.06 12.57
CA ILE A 159 -21.22 -20.42 12.07
C ILE A 159 -21.40 -20.48 10.55
N ILE A 160 -22.48 -19.89 10.02
CA ILE A 160 -22.72 -19.85 8.58
C ILE A 160 -21.57 -19.13 7.88
N SER A 161 -21.10 -18.01 8.43
CA SER A 161 -19.96 -17.26 7.91
C SER A 161 -18.67 -18.09 7.90
N ALA A 162 -18.38 -18.83 8.98
CA ALA A 162 -17.23 -19.72 9.07
C ALA A 162 -17.29 -20.87 8.05
N ILE A 163 -18.48 -21.47 7.85
CA ILE A 163 -18.70 -22.52 6.84
C ILE A 163 -18.50 -21.96 5.43
N ILE A 164 -19.06 -20.79 5.13
CA ILE A 164 -18.90 -20.13 3.84
C ILE A 164 -17.42 -19.81 3.59
N LEU A 165 -16.70 -19.26 4.57
CA LEU A 165 -15.28 -18.97 4.45
C LEU A 165 -14.47 -20.24 4.17
N LEU A 166 -14.73 -21.32 4.92
CA LEU A 166 -14.03 -22.60 4.73
C LEU A 166 -14.32 -23.18 3.35
N LEU A 167 -15.59 -23.21 2.94
CA LEU A 167 -16.00 -23.68 1.62
C LEU A 167 -15.35 -22.85 0.50
N ALA A 168 -15.40 -21.52 0.62
CA ALA A 168 -14.79 -20.60 -0.33
C ALA A 168 -13.28 -20.82 -0.42
N THR A 169 -12.60 -20.96 0.72
CA THR A 169 -11.14 -21.20 0.78
C THR A 169 -10.78 -22.53 0.13
N VAL A 170 -11.44 -23.63 0.50
CA VAL A 170 -11.14 -24.96 -0.04
C VAL A 170 -11.41 -25.03 -1.54
N THR A 171 -12.57 -24.53 -2.00
CA THR A 171 -12.93 -24.54 -3.42
C THR A 171 -12.02 -23.63 -4.25
N THR A 172 -11.62 -22.47 -3.73
CA THR A 172 -10.65 -21.57 -4.36
C THR A 172 -9.27 -22.20 -4.47
N LEU A 173 -8.79 -22.88 -3.42
CA LEU A 173 -7.53 -23.63 -3.47
C LEU A 173 -7.60 -24.79 -4.48
N MET A 174 -8.75 -25.48 -4.59
CA MET A 174 -8.96 -26.50 -5.61
C MET A 174 -8.93 -25.91 -7.03
N TYR A 175 -9.45 -24.70 -7.24
CA TYR A 175 -9.35 -23.99 -8.52
C TYR A 175 -7.89 -23.72 -8.91
N PHE A 176 -7.08 -23.21 -7.98
CA PHE A 176 -5.66 -22.89 -8.19
C PHE A 176 -4.70 -24.07 -8.07
N ARG A 177 -5.18 -25.32 -7.98
CA ARG A 177 -4.31 -26.49 -7.89
C ARG A 177 -3.54 -26.71 -9.19
N PHE A 178 -2.29 -26.22 -9.24
CA PHE A 178 -1.39 -26.31 -10.39
C PHE A 178 -0.79 -27.72 -10.61
N THR A 179 -0.94 -28.65 -9.66
CA THR A 179 -0.46 -30.03 -9.82
C THR A 179 -1.50 -30.88 -10.55
N ALA A 180 -1.63 -30.67 -11.86
CA ALA A 180 -2.23 -31.67 -12.74
C ALA A 180 -1.22 -32.81 -12.91
N ARG A 181 -1.44 -33.97 -12.29
CA ARG A 181 -0.76 -35.20 -12.72
C ARG A 181 -1.15 -35.43 -14.18
N ARG A 182 -0.21 -35.27 -15.10
CA ARG A 182 -0.39 -35.75 -16.48
C ARG A 182 -0.44 -37.28 -16.41
N SER A 183 -1.56 -37.87 -16.80
CA SER A 183 -1.62 -39.29 -17.12
C SER A 183 -0.61 -39.61 -18.23
N ALA A 184 -0.14 -40.86 -18.29
CA ALA A 184 0.75 -41.35 -19.36
C ALA A 184 0.16 -41.18 -20.78
N THR A 185 -1.13 -40.86 -20.90
CA THR A 185 -1.87 -40.62 -22.15
C THR A 185 -2.19 -39.14 -22.42
N GLY A 186 -1.68 -38.20 -21.62
CA GLY A 186 -1.88 -36.75 -21.84
C GLY A 186 -3.23 -36.20 -21.39
N GLU A 187 -4.20 -37.05 -21.00
CA GLU A 187 -5.49 -36.60 -20.47
C GLU A 187 -5.41 -36.22 -18.99
N VAL A 188 -5.90 -35.02 -18.67
CA VAL A 188 -6.05 -34.54 -17.30
C VAL A 188 -7.31 -35.17 -16.68
N ARG A 189 -7.15 -36.32 -16.01
CA ARG A 189 -8.22 -36.94 -15.23
C ARG A 189 -8.43 -36.16 -13.92
N ARG A 190 -9.29 -35.12 -13.95
CA ARG A 190 -9.88 -34.54 -12.73
C ARG A 190 -11.10 -35.37 -12.33
N SER A 191 -11.28 -35.64 -11.03
CA SER A 191 -12.52 -36.25 -10.57
C SER A 191 -13.70 -35.30 -10.82
N LYS A 192 -14.93 -35.82 -10.97
CA LYS A 192 -16.12 -34.97 -11.17
C LYS A 192 -16.29 -33.95 -10.03
N LEU A 193 -15.99 -34.38 -8.80
CA LEU A 193 -16.04 -33.54 -7.60
C LEU A 193 -15.00 -32.40 -7.65
N GLU A 194 -13.78 -32.69 -8.09
CA GLU A 194 -12.73 -31.66 -8.24
C GLU A 194 -13.11 -30.61 -9.29
N ARG A 195 -13.75 -31.02 -10.39
CA ARG A 195 -14.20 -30.08 -11.43
C ARG A 195 -15.28 -29.14 -10.91
N ILE A 196 -16.27 -29.67 -10.19
CA ILE A 196 -17.35 -28.86 -9.60
C ILE A 196 -16.78 -27.90 -8.55
N ALA A 197 -15.94 -28.40 -7.65
CA ALA A 197 -15.30 -27.59 -6.62
C ALA A 197 -14.45 -26.45 -7.23
N ALA A 198 -13.70 -26.72 -8.31
CA ALA A 198 -12.94 -25.69 -9.00
C ALA A 198 -13.82 -24.62 -9.64
N VAL A 199 -14.98 -24.98 -10.21
CA VAL A 199 -15.93 -23.99 -10.75
C VAL A 199 -16.52 -23.12 -9.64
N ILE A 200 -16.87 -23.72 -8.50
CA ILE A 200 -17.35 -22.97 -7.33
C ILE A 200 -16.27 -21.99 -6.85
N GLY A 201 -15.01 -22.45 -6.76
CA GLY A 201 -13.87 -21.59 -6.42
C GLY A 201 -13.68 -20.43 -7.40
N GLN A 202 -13.83 -20.69 -8.70
CA GLN A 202 -13.79 -19.66 -9.74
C GLN A 202 -14.88 -18.60 -9.55
N VAL A 203 -16.10 -19.01 -9.19
CA VAL A 203 -17.19 -18.08 -8.89
C VAL A 203 -16.87 -17.23 -7.66
N PHE A 204 -16.35 -17.82 -6.59
CA PHE A 204 -15.90 -17.05 -5.42
C PHE A 204 -14.83 -16.02 -5.77
N ILE A 205 -13.83 -16.39 -6.58
CA ILE A 205 -12.80 -15.47 -7.06
C ILE A 205 -13.45 -14.30 -7.84
N ALA A 206 -14.35 -14.62 -8.78
CA ALA A 206 -15.02 -13.60 -9.59
C ALA A 206 -15.86 -12.64 -8.74
N ILE A 207 -16.60 -13.16 -7.75
CA ILE A 207 -17.36 -12.36 -6.80
C ILE A 207 -16.43 -11.46 -5.98
N THR A 208 -15.34 -12.00 -5.42
CA THR A 208 -14.39 -11.23 -4.61
C THR A 208 -13.77 -10.09 -5.43
N PHE A 209 -13.33 -10.34 -6.66
CA PHE A 209 -12.85 -9.27 -7.54
C PHE A 209 -13.94 -8.23 -7.84
N GLY A 210 -15.17 -8.68 -8.08
CA GLY A 210 -16.32 -7.79 -8.28
C GLY A 210 -16.58 -6.89 -7.08
N VAL A 211 -16.56 -7.44 -5.86
CA VAL A 211 -16.75 -6.69 -4.61
C VAL A 211 -15.59 -5.71 -4.39
N MET A 212 -14.33 -6.12 -4.60
CA MET A 212 -13.18 -5.21 -4.46
C MET A 212 -13.27 -4.03 -5.44
N TYR A 213 -13.65 -4.29 -6.69
CA TYR A 213 -13.84 -3.24 -7.69
C TYR A 213 -15.00 -2.31 -7.35
N ALA A 214 -16.16 -2.87 -6.99
CA ALA A 214 -17.32 -2.09 -6.57
C ALA A 214 -17.02 -1.23 -5.34
N GLY A 215 -16.28 -1.78 -4.37
CA GLY A 215 -15.81 -1.06 -3.18
C GLY A 215 -14.88 0.11 -3.54
N ALA A 216 -13.94 -0.09 -4.46
CA ALA A 216 -13.06 0.98 -4.92
C ALA A 216 -13.82 2.10 -5.65
N LEU A 217 -14.80 1.75 -6.50
CA LEU A 217 -15.67 2.72 -7.16
C LEU A 217 -16.53 3.48 -6.14
N ALA A 218 -17.16 2.76 -5.21
CA ALA A 218 -17.98 3.36 -4.16
C ALA A 218 -17.16 4.34 -3.31
N ALA A 219 -15.95 3.95 -2.89
CA ALA A 219 -15.03 4.82 -2.16
C ALA A 219 -14.67 6.08 -2.98
N THR A 220 -14.39 5.92 -4.28
CA THR A 220 -14.09 7.06 -5.17
C THR A 220 -15.27 8.03 -5.27
N VAL A 221 -16.50 7.51 -5.42
CA VAL A 221 -17.71 8.33 -5.46
C VAL A 221 -17.97 9.02 -4.13
N VAL A 222 -17.79 8.32 -3.00
CA VAL A 222 -17.91 8.90 -1.66
C VAL A 222 -16.92 10.04 -1.48
N ILE A 223 -15.64 9.84 -1.81
CA ILE A 223 -14.62 10.89 -1.75
C ILE A 223 -15.03 12.09 -2.62
N LEU A 224 -15.54 11.86 -3.83
CA LEU A 224 -16.01 12.95 -4.69
C LEU A 224 -17.16 13.74 -4.05
N VAL A 225 -18.15 13.04 -3.49
CA VAL A 225 -19.28 13.66 -2.79
C VAL A 225 -18.80 14.46 -1.58
N GLU A 226 -17.91 13.91 -0.76
CA GLU A 226 -17.30 14.61 0.38
C GLU A 226 -16.58 15.90 -0.06
N ARG A 227 -15.85 15.87 -1.18
CA ARG A 227 -15.18 17.08 -1.69
C ARG A 227 -16.16 18.14 -2.21
N ILE A 228 -17.26 17.73 -2.84
CA ILE A 228 -18.31 18.67 -3.27
C ILE A 228 -19.04 19.27 -2.06
N GLN A 229 -19.38 18.44 -1.06
CA GLN A 229 -20.00 18.90 0.18
C GLN A 229 -19.08 19.87 0.93
N PHE A 230 -17.80 19.54 1.07
CA PHE A 230 -16.80 20.44 1.64
C PHE A 230 -16.79 21.81 0.94
N LEU A 231 -16.75 21.84 -0.40
CA LEU A 231 -16.79 23.11 -1.14
C LEU A 231 -18.10 23.89 -0.91
N ARG A 232 -19.25 23.20 -0.89
CA ARG A 232 -20.53 23.82 -0.57
C ARG A 232 -20.52 24.44 0.82
N ASP A 233 -20.01 23.72 1.82
CA ASP A 233 -19.98 24.15 3.20
C ASP A 233 -19.08 25.38 3.37
N VAL A 234 -17.90 25.38 2.72
CA VAL A 234 -17.00 26.54 2.66
C VAL A 234 -17.67 27.76 2.01
N ILE A 235 -18.37 27.58 0.89
CA ILE A 235 -19.09 28.70 0.26
C ILE A 235 -20.20 29.23 1.17
N SER A 236 -20.95 28.33 1.81
CA SER A 236 -22.04 28.72 2.71
C SER A 236 -21.54 29.47 3.95
N SER A 237 -20.39 29.07 4.51
CA SER A 237 -19.81 29.75 5.66
C SER A 237 -19.24 31.12 5.31
N LEU A 238 -18.69 31.28 4.10
CA LEU A 238 -18.24 32.57 3.58
C LEU A 238 -19.38 33.53 3.23
N LEU A 239 -20.55 33.01 2.86
CA LEU A 239 -21.74 33.83 2.57
C LEU A 239 -22.56 34.18 3.81
N ALA A 240 -22.46 33.37 4.87
CA ALA A 240 -23.18 33.55 6.13
C ALA A 240 -22.40 34.36 7.18
N GLY A 241 -21.10 34.58 6.97
CA GLY A 241 -20.26 35.50 7.75
C GLY A 241 -20.22 36.90 7.14
#